data_AF-A0A484MJA4-F1
#
_entry.id   AF-A0A484MJA4-F1
#
_cell.length_a   1.000
_cell.length_b   1.000
_cell.length_c   1.000
_cell.angle_alpha   90.00
_cell.angle_beta   90.00
_cell.angle_gamma   90.00
#
_symmetry.space_group_name_H-M   'P 1'
#
loop_
_entity.id
_entity.type
_entity.pdbx_description
1 polymer ?
#
loop_
_entity_poly.entity_id
_entity_poly.type
_entity_poly.pdbx_seq_one_letter_code
_entity_poly.pdbx_strand_id
1 'polypeptide(L)'
;MISVEVGDGSEASIHHKSKSIGDVVLSWSFEDVLNADLYKDEVQSIPLEFQSPSSYLRAFALPLIEESHAELSSSFDTVSNASAYRVMSIEAEKEEIEFGGPSSKPIFTIETETKETANDAVLHEPETGDLIAFTDVIPKGAEDLNRPTMPYLIALVQRVTDKMDYFRIQILASKHILLEQGNKLLRENKTVYAIFLANLVTNIRIWTALNLKPEGRNLKIIEKVLQPSYSSRERCSQCLKNGTYSTSKCQLLSSTRAMNLNEFQQEAVEICYAMKYCHHESTTKLIWGPPGTGKTKTTCSLLFVLLSQKCRTLTCAPTNIAVVEVASRLVRLVMDSFDSLSYGYGYGLGDVVLIGNEKG
;
A
#
# COMPACT_ATOMS: atom_id res chain seq x y z
N MET A 1 4.12 15.55 -21.93
CA MET A 1 3.97 14.96 -23.27
C MET A 1 4.62 13.59 -23.25
N ILE A 2 3.79 12.54 -23.31
CA ILE A 2 4.21 11.15 -23.38
C ILE A 2 4.56 10.89 -24.85
N SER A 3 5.81 10.54 -25.15
CA SER A 3 6.21 10.20 -26.51
C SER A 3 6.13 8.69 -26.68
N VAL A 4 5.20 8.23 -27.52
CA VAL A 4 5.16 6.86 -28.03
C VAL A 4 5.99 6.86 -29.31
N GLU A 5 7.22 6.36 -29.26
CA GLU A 5 7.98 6.05 -30.48
C GLU A 5 7.65 4.63 -30.94
N VAL A 6 7.07 4.53 -32.13
CA VAL A 6 6.76 3.25 -32.79
C VAL A 6 8.04 2.73 -33.42
N GLY A 7 8.70 1.81 -32.74
CA GLY A 7 9.76 0.97 -33.32
C GLY A 7 9.15 -0.20 -34.07
N ASP A 8 9.54 -0.36 -35.34
CA ASP A 8 9.10 -1.43 -36.23
C ASP A 8 9.55 -2.80 -35.69
N GLY A 9 8.58 -3.64 -35.28
CA GLY A 9 8.81 -4.99 -34.76
C GLY A 9 8.39 -5.26 -33.31
N SER A 10 7.08 -5.39 -33.08
CA SER A 10 6.42 -6.11 -31.96
C SER A 10 7.03 -5.99 -30.55
N GLU A 11 6.82 -4.87 -29.89
CA GLU A 11 6.30 -4.73 -28.51
C GLU A 11 6.25 -3.23 -28.21
N ALA A 12 5.06 -2.69 -27.93
CA ALA A 12 4.94 -1.32 -27.45
C ALA A 12 5.63 -1.24 -26.07
N SER A 13 6.89 -0.82 -26.06
CA SER A 13 7.63 -0.57 -24.84
C SER A 13 7.16 0.76 -24.26
N ILE A 14 6.28 0.70 -23.26
CA ILE A 14 6.05 1.85 -22.38
C ILE A 14 7.36 2.07 -21.60
N HIS A 15 8.26 2.88 -22.15
CA HIS A 15 9.48 3.31 -21.47
C HIS A 15 9.12 4.32 -20.37
N HIS A 16 8.59 3.84 -19.24
CA HIS A 16 8.66 4.55 -17.97
C HIS A 16 10.13 4.62 -17.53
N LYS A 17 10.92 5.54 -18.09
CA LYS A 17 12.22 5.90 -17.53
C LYS A 17 11.98 6.46 -16.12
N SER A 18 12.20 5.62 -15.11
CA SER A 18 12.49 5.97 -13.70
C SER A 18 11.56 6.98 -12.99
N LYS A 19 10.29 7.10 -13.37
CA LYS A 19 9.34 7.99 -12.66
C LYS A 19 8.58 7.22 -11.58
N SER A 20 8.49 7.79 -10.39
CA SER A 20 7.60 7.30 -9.33
C SER A 20 6.13 7.60 -9.68
N ILE A 21 5.17 6.92 -9.06
CA ILE A 21 3.75 7.29 -9.21
C ILE A 21 3.51 8.75 -8.77
N GLY A 22 4.20 9.21 -7.72
CA GLY A 22 4.15 10.60 -7.30
C GLY A 22 4.61 11.57 -8.40
N ASP A 23 5.62 11.20 -9.19
CA ASP A 23 6.06 12.02 -10.33
C ASP A 23 5.02 12.09 -11.44
N VAL A 24 4.29 11.00 -11.68
CA VAL A 24 3.20 10.96 -12.66
C VAL A 24 2.05 11.86 -12.19
N VAL A 25 1.59 11.68 -10.94
CA VAL A 25 0.49 12.47 -10.37
C VAL A 25 0.82 13.97 -10.36
N LEU A 26 2.00 14.32 -9.86
CA LEU A 26 2.47 15.71 -9.83
C LEU A 26 2.80 16.28 -11.24
N SER A 27 2.60 15.53 -12.32
CA SER A 27 2.78 16.02 -13.70
C SER A 27 1.48 16.40 -14.40
N TRP A 28 0.33 16.01 -13.84
CA TRP A 28 -0.98 16.38 -14.36
C TRP A 28 -1.24 17.88 -14.22
N SER A 29 -1.75 18.48 -15.29
CA SER A 29 -2.33 19.82 -15.29
C SER A 29 -3.71 19.81 -14.62
N PHE A 30 -4.28 20.99 -14.41
CA PHE A 30 -5.64 21.12 -13.88
C PHE A 30 -6.65 20.49 -14.85
N GLU A 31 -6.46 20.72 -16.15
CA GLU A 31 -7.27 20.17 -17.23
C GLU A 31 -7.14 18.65 -17.33
N ASP A 32 -5.94 18.10 -17.11
CA ASP A 32 -5.73 16.65 -17.06
C ASP A 32 -6.55 16.00 -15.93
N VAL A 33 -6.57 16.61 -14.74
CA VAL A 33 -7.34 16.09 -13.58
C VAL A 33 -8.85 16.12 -13.81
N LEU A 34 -9.35 17.15 -14.50
CA LEU A 34 -10.76 17.26 -14.86
C LEU A 34 -11.16 16.34 -16.03
N ASN A 35 -10.19 15.82 -16.79
CA ASN A 35 -10.46 14.93 -17.90
C ASN A 35 -10.65 13.48 -17.44
N ALA A 36 -11.89 13.07 -17.22
CA ALA A 36 -12.24 11.70 -16.86
C ALA A 36 -11.86 10.64 -17.92
N ASP A 37 -11.53 11.05 -19.14
CA ASP A 37 -11.12 10.17 -20.23
C ASP A 37 -9.59 10.20 -20.46
N LEU A 38 -8.79 10.76 -19.54
CA LEU A 38 -7.35 10.98 -19.72
C LEU A 38 -6.58 9.72 -20.16
N TYR A 39 -6.92 8.56 -19.59
CA TYR A 39 -6.28 7.28 -19.89
C TYR A 39 -7.19 6.27 -20.59
N LYS A 40 -8.35 6.69 -21.09
CA LYS A 40 -9.41 5.83 -21.65
C LYS A 40 -8.89 4.86 -22.72
N ASP A 41 -8.06 5.36 -23.63
CA ASP A 41 -7.54 4.59 -24.75
C ASP A 41 -6.21 3.87 -24.43
N GLU A 42 -5.59 4.18 -23.29
CA GLU A 42 -4.34 3.58 -22.82
C GLU A 42 -4.58 2.37 -21.92
N VAL A 43 -5.61 2.40 -21.07
CA VAL A 43 -5.95 1.31 -20.15
C VAL A 43 -6.61 0.16 -20.91
N GLN A 44 -5.85 -0.91 -21.12
CA GLN A 44 -6.33 -2.12 -21.77
C GLN A 44 -6.89 -3.13 -20.76
N SER A 45 -7.74 -4.05 -21.24
CA SER A 45 -8.21 -5.17 -20.43
C SER A 45 -7.03 -6.01 -19.93
N ILE A 46 -6.99 -6.27 -18.63
CA ILE A 46 -5.96 -7.12 -18.01
C ILE A 46 -6.12 -8.55 -18.57
N PRO A 47 -5.07 -9.14 -19.19
CA PRO A 47 -5.12 -10.50 -19.70
C PRO A 47 -5.44 -11.54 -18.62
N LEU A 48 -6.10 -12.63 -19.01
CA LEU A 48 -6.33 -13.77 -18.12
C LEU A 48 -5.06 -14.61 -17.90
N GLU A 49 -4.11 -14.55 -18.83
CA GLU A 49 -2.87 -15.32 -18.82
C GLU A 49 -1.68 -14.43 -19.15
N PHE A 50 -0.51 -14.74 -18.57
CA PHE A 50 0.71 -13.96 -18.74
C PHE A 50 1.88 -14.87 -19.10
N GLN A 51 2.67 -14.44 -20.09
CA GLN A 51 3.83 -15.20 -20.57
C GLN A 51 5.04 -15.11 -19.63
N SER A 52 5.10 -14.06 -18.79
CA SER A 52 6.19 -13.85 -17.83
C SER A 52 5.76 -13.01 -16.62
N PRO A 53 6.44 -13.13 -15.46
CA PRO A 53 6.24 -12.23 -14.32
C PRO A 53 6.39 -10.75 -14.70
N SER A 54 7.32 -10.43 -15.61
CA SER A 54 7.51 -9.05 -16.07
C SER A 54 6.33 -8.53 -16.89
N SER A 55 5.68 -9.37 -17.71
CA SER A 55 4.44 -8.98 -18.40
C SER A 55 3.28 -8.78 -17.42
N TYR A 56 3.17 -9.65 -16.40
CA TYR A 56 2.17 -9.53 -15.34
C TYR A 56 2.33 -8.21 -14.58
N LEU A 57 3.52 -7.92 -14.04
CA LEU A 57 3.75 -6.71 -13.24
C LEU A 57 3.50 -5.42 -14.03
N ARG A 58 3.85 -5.39 -15.32
CA ARG A 58 3.62 -4.24 -16.19
C ARG A 58 2.13 -3.99 -16.47
N ALA A 59 1.31 -5.04 -16.56
CA ALA A 59 -0.10 -4.91 -16.90
C ALA A 59 -0.93 -4.11 -15.89
N PHE A 60 -0.45 -3.97 -14.64
CA PHE A 60 -1.14 -3.22 -13.59
C PHE A 60 -0.64 -1.77 -13.43
N ALA A 61 0.38 -1.34 -14.19
CA ALA A 61 0.93 0.01 -14.05
C ALA A 61 -0.07 1.09 -14.50
N LEU A 62 -0.66 0.95 -15.69
CA LEU A 62 -1.66 1.90 -16.22
C LEU A 62 -2.97 1.88 -15.41
N PRO A 63 -3.55 0.71 -15.05
CA PRO A 63 -4.69 0.68 -14.13
C PRO A 63 -4.45 1.44 -12.82
N LEU A 64 -3.25 1.33 -12.23
CA LEU A 64 -2.93 2.05 -10.99
C LEU A 64 -2.80 3.57 -11.22
N ILE A 65 -2.25 3.99 -12.36
CA ILE A 65 -2.19 5.41 -12.73
C ILE A 65 -3.61 5.96 -12.88
N GLU A 66 -4.50 5.21 -13.53
CA GLU A 66 -5.90 5.62 -13.70
C GLU A 66 -6.67 5.63 -12.37
N GLU A 67 -6.46 4.63 -11.50
CA GLU A 67 -7.03 4.65 -10.14
C GLU A 67 -6.57 5.88 -9.36
N SER A 68 -5.28 6.22 -9.44
CA SER A 68 -4.72 7.41 -8.78
C SER A 68 -5.27 8.71 -9.38
N HIS A 69 -5.54 8.73 -10.69
CA HIS A 69 -6.15 9.86 -11.39
C HIS A 69 -7.59 10.05 -10.95
N ALA A 70 -8.39 8.98 -10.97
CA ALA A 70 -9.78 9.00 -10.53
C ALA A 70 -9.92 9.42 -9.06
N GLU A 71 -9.01 8.98 -8.18
CA GLU A 71 -8.97 9.40 -6.77
C GLU A 71 -8.72 10.92 -6.64
N LEU A 72 -7.74 11.46 -7.36
CA LEU A 72 -7.48 12.90 -7.39
C LEU A 72 -8.63 13.68 -8.02
N SER A 73 -9.20 13.20 -9.12
CA SER A 73 -10.34 13.81 -9.79
C SER A 73 -11.55 13.88 -8.84
N SER A 74 -11.87 12.79 -8.13
CA SER A 74 -12.93 12.77 -7.13
C SER A 74 -12.69 13.75 -5.97
N SER A 75 -11.44 14.04 -5.62
CA SER A 75 -11.14 15.03 -4.59
C SER A 75 -11.58 16.45 -4.99
N PHE A 76 -11.54 16.78 -6.29
CA PHE A 76 -11.96 18.09 -6.80
C PHE A 76 -13.46 18.32 -6.61
N ASP A 77 -14.27 17.27 -6.75
CA ASP A 77 -15.72 17.32 -6.53
C ASP A 77 -16.08 17.60 -5.06
N THR A 78 -15.23 17.17 -4.13
CA THR A 78 -15.45 17.31 -2.68
C THR A 78 -14.61 18.40 -2.02
N VAL A 79 -13.84 19.16 -2.80
CA VAL A 79 -12.81 20.08 -2.30
C VAL A 79 -13.35 21.16 -1.35
N SER A 80 -14.62 21.54 -1.46
CA SER A 80 -15.25 22.50 -0.56
C SER A 80 -15.31 22.04 0.90
N ASN A 81 -15.22 20.73 1.14
CA ASN A 81 -15.24 20.11 2.45
C ASN A 81 -13.85 19.63 2.89
N ALA A 82 -12.81 19.87 2.09
CA ALA A 82 -11.46 19.40 2.36
C ALA A 82 -10.81 20.11 3.56
N SER A 83 -9.91 19.41 4.25
CA SER A 83 -9.07 20.02 5.27
C SER A 83 -8.17 21.09 4.64
N ALA A 84 -8.35 22.33 5.09
CA ALA A 84 -7.52 23.47 4.72
C ALA A 84 -6.67 23.92 5.91
N TYR A 85 -5.36 24.12 5.69
CA TYR A 85 -4.43 24.66 6.68
C TYR A 85 -3.83 25.96 6.17
N ARG A 86 -3.81 27.00 7.00
CA ARG A 86 -3.12 28.24 6.64
C ARG A 86 -1.62 28.03 6.67
N VAL A 87 -0.97 28.40 5.58
CA VAL A 87 0.49 28.32 5.43
C VAL A 87 1.12 29.57 6.02
N MET A 88 1.97 29.39 7.02
CA MET A 88 2.67 30.45 7.74
C MET A 88 4.04 30.77 7.13
N SER A 89 4.69 29.79 6.53
CA SER A 89 5.98 29.96 5.86
C SER A 89 6.17 28.89 4.78
N ILE A 90 6.94 29.22 3.76
CA ILE A 90 7.38 28.31 2.71
C ILE A 90 8.84 28.65 2.45
N GLU A 91 9.73 27.67 2.61
CA GLU A 91 11.16 27.80 2.43
C GLU A 91 11.61 26.76 1.40
N ALA A 92 12.29 27.21 0.34
CA ALA A 92 12.91 26.29 -0.61
C ALA A 92 14.08 25.57 0.07
N GLU A 93 14.16 24.25 -0.10
CA GLU A 93 15.36 23.55 0.30
C GLU A 93 16.48 23.89 -0.69
N LYS A 94 17.67 24.20 -0.16
CA LYS A 94 18.85 24.41 -1.01
C LYS A 94 19.10 23.09 -1.72
N GLU A 95 19.11 23.11 -3.06
CA GLU A 95 19.52 21.95 -3.84
C GLU A 95 20.87 21.45 -3.31
N GLU A 96 20.90 20.25 -2.73
CA GLU A 96 22.16 19.52 -2.61
C GLU A 96 22.56 19.14 -4.03
N ILE A 97 23.41 19.96 -4.65
CA ILE A 97 24.03 19.72 -5.95
C ILE A 97 25.05 18.59 -5.76
N GLU A 98 24.59 17.39 -5.45
CA GLU A 98 25.39 16.17 -5.53
C GLU A 98 24.49 15.08 -6.13
N PHE A 99 24.53 14.96 -7.47
CA PHE A 99 23.97 13.87 -8.30
C PHE A 99 22.49 13.92 -8.69
N GLY A 100 22.05 14.94 -9.43
CA GLY A 100 20.78 14.90 -10.18
C GLY A 100 20.76 15.84 -11.38
N GLY A 101 20.41 15.32 -12.56
CA GLY A 101 20.28 16.12 -13.79
C GLY A 101 19.09 17.10 -13.77
N PRO A 102 18.86 17.87 -14.86
CA PRO A 102 17.99 19.05 -14.92
C PRO A 102 16.47 18.81 -14.80
N SER A 103 16.00 17.76 -14.13
CA SER A 103 14.56 17.43 -14.00
C SER A 103 14.11 16.95 -12.61
N SER A 104 14.83 17.28 -11.53
CA SER A 104 14.32 17.00 -10.18
C SER A 104 13.19 17.98 -9.83
N LYS A 105 12.05 17.46 -9.37
CA LYS A 105 10.96 18.29 -8.85
C LYS A 105 11.44 19.05 -7.60
N PRO A 106 11.01 20.31 -7.40
CA PRO A 106 11.52 21.13 -6.30
C PRO A 106 10.97 20.70 -4.95
N ILE A 107 11.83 20.70 -3.94
CA ILE A 107 11.50 20.39 -2.55
C ILE A 107 11.38 21.68 -1.74
N PHE A 108 10.34 21.75 -0.93
CA PHE A 108 10.10 22.87 -0.02
C PHE A 108 9.81 22.35 1.38
N THR A 109 10.11 23.16 2.39
CA THR A 109 9.55 23.03 3.73
C THR A 109 8.48 24.09 3.91
N ILE A 110 7.29 23.69 4.35
CA ILE A 110 6.21 24.59 4.72
C ILE A 110 5.90 24.46 6.21
N GLU A 111 5.48 25.55 6.83
CA GLU A 111 4.93 25.53 8.18
C GLU A 111 3.45 25.91 8.12
N THR A 112 2.60 25.10 8.73
CA THR A 112 1.15 25.32 8.75
C THR A 112 0.64 25.39 10.18
N GLU A 113 -0.37 26.21 10.43
CA GLU A 113 -1.00 26.26 11.75
C GLU A 113 -1.58 24.89 12.16
N THR A 114 -1.50 24.55 13.44
CA THR A 114 -2.36 23.51 14.03
C THR A 114 -3.76 24.08 14.18
N LYS A 115 -4.80 23.29 13.90
CA LYS A 115 -6.17 23.71 14.25
C LYS A 115 -6.44 23.35 15.70
N GLU A 116 -6.54 24.35 16.58
CA GLU A 116 -7.22 24.18 17.86
C GLU A 116 -8.72 24.00 17.56
N THR A 117 -9.23 22.78 17.70
CA THR A 117 -10.64 22.49 17.41
C THR A 117 -11.54 23.07 18.49
N ALA A 118 -12.23 24.18 18.19
CA ALA A 118 -13.33 24.69 19.01
C ALA A 118 -14.67 23.98 18.74
N ASN A 119 -14.75 23.03 17.80
CA ASN A 119 -15.95 22.23 17.51
C ASN A 119 -15.55 20.89 16.87
N ASP A 120 -16.33 19.84 17.15
CA ASP A 120 -16.22 18.41 16.77
C ASP A 120 -16.08 18.07 15.26
N ALA A 121 -15.55 18.95 14.41
CA ALA A 121 -15.21 18.61 13.04
C ALA A 121 -13.89 17.82 13.03
N VAL A 122 -13.98 16.51 12.75
CA VAL A 122 -12.81 15.66 12.50
C VAL A 122 -12.12 16.15 11.24
N LEU A 123 -11.13 17.02 11.41
CA LEU A 123 -10.25 17.48 10.35
C LEU A 123 -9.13 16.46 10.20
N HIS A 124 -8.84 16.08 8.95
CA HIS A 124 -7.60 15.35 8.63
C HIS A 124 -6.41 16.14 9.19
N GLU A 125 -5.36 15.47 9.65
CA GLU A 125 -4.08 16.08 10.01
C GLU A 125 -3.08 15.77 8.91
N PRO A 126 -2.11 16.65 8.62
CA PRO A 126 -1.13 16.38 7.58
C PRO A 126 -0.34 15.10 7.87
N GLU A 127 -0.23 14.23 6.87
CA GLU A 127 0.48 12.95 6.94
C GLU A 127 1.44 12.75 5.75
N THR A 128 2.44 11.89 5.94
CA THR A 128 3.30 11.47 4.83
C THR A 128 2.46 10.78 3.74
N GLY A 129 2.68 11.20 2.50
CA GLY A 129 1.97 10.72 1.32
C GLY A 129 0.71 11.51 0.99
N ASP A 130 0.31 12.49 1.80
CA ASP A 130 -0.75 13.41 1.45
C ASP A 130 -0.41 14.19 0.18
N LEU A 131 -1.37 14.27 -0.72
CA LEU A 131 -1.36 15.16 -1.86
C LEU A 131 -2.13 16.42 -1.47
N ILE A 132 -1.46 17.56 -1.56
CA ILE A 132 -2.03 18.87 -1.21
C ILE A 132 -2.05 19.81 -2.40
N ALA A 133 -3.06 20.66 -2.49
CA ALA A 133 -3.10 21.81 -3.41
C ALA A 133 -2.85 23.12 -2.65
N PHE A 134 -2.20 24.08 -3.31
CA PHE A 134 -2.08 25.43 -2.80
C PHE A 134 -3.10 26.37 -3.45
N THR A 135 -3.72 27.20 -2.63
CA THR A 135 -4.63 28.26 -3.08
C THR A 135 -4.59 29.45 -2.14
N ASP A 136 -5.02 30.61 -2.60
CA ASP A 136 -5.10 31.86 -1.85
C ASP A 136 -6.51 32.12 -1.26
N VAL A 137 -7.41 31.13 -1.34
CA VAL A 137 -8.76 31.15 -0.73
C VAL A 137 -9.11 29.79 -0.11
N ILE A 138 -10.09 29.77 0.79
CA ILE A 138 -10.73 28.51 1.18
C ILE A 138 -11.65 28.09 0.01
N PRO A 139 -11.39 26.95 -0.64
CA PRO A 139 -12.07 26.57 -1.87
C PRO A 139 -13.55 26.30 -1.63
N LYS A 140 -14.40 26.73 -2.56
CA LYS A 140 -15.83 26.38 -2.63
C LYS A 140 -16.12 25.42 -3.78
N GLY A 141 -15.16 25.22 -4.67
CA GLY A 141 -15.19 24.27 -5.77
C GLY A 141 -13.82 24.15 -6.42
N ALA A 142 -13.70 23.23 -7.39
CA ALA A 142 -12.43 22.91 -8.04
C ALA A 142 -11.74 24.12 -8.70
N GLU A 143 -12.50 25.06 -9.26
CA GLU A 143 -11.97 26.26 -9.92
C GLU A 143 -11.14 27.15 -8.98
N ASP A 144 -11.39 27.08 -7.66
CA ASP A 144 -10.60 27.83 -6.67
C ASP A 144 -9.18 27.26 -6.50
N LEU A 145 -8.90 26.07 -7.05
CA LEU A 145 -7.55 25.49 -7.11
C LEU A 145 -6.74 25.99 -8.31
N ASN A 146 -7.33 26.72 -9.27
CA ASN A 146 -6.65 27.20 -10.46
C ASN A 146 -7.00 28.67 -10.78
N ARG A 147 -6.69 29.58 -9.85
CA ARG A 147 -7.04 31.00 -9.95
C ARG A 147 -5.95 31.79 -10.66
N PRO A 148 -6.26 32.91 -11.34
CA PRO A 148 -5.24 33.78 -11.92
C PRO A 148 -4.20 34.29 -10.91
N THR A 149 -4.60 34.46 -9.65
CA THR A 149 -3.74 34.88 -8.53
C THR A 149 -2.86 33.76 -7.98
N MET A 150 -3.29 32.51 -8.13
CA MET A 150 -2.58 31.31 -7.72
C MET A 150 -2.97 30.14 -8.65
N PRO A 151 -2.23 29.96 -9.75
CA PRO A 151 -2.48 28.88 -10.69
C PRO A 151 -2.25 27.51 -10.06
N TYR A 152 -2.84 26.48 -10.66
CA TYR A 152 -2.80 25.11 -10.15
C TYR A 152 -1.38 24.62 -9.81
N LEU A 153 -1.22 24.30 -8.51
CA LEU A 153 -0.01 23.85 -7.88
C LEU A 153 -0.35 22.80 -6.81
N ILE A 154 0.03 21.55 -7.08
CA ILE A 154 -0.04 20.45 -6.12
C ILE A 154 1.35 20.04 -5.63
N ALA A 155 1.40 19.45 -4.45
CA ALA A 155 2.61 18.91 -3.86
C ALA A 155 2.34 17.62 -3.07
N LEU A 156 3.31 16.73 -3.06
CA LEU A 156 3.27 15.49 -2.29
C LEU A 156 4.03 15.67 -0.98
N VAL A 157 3.37 15.42 0.14
CA VAL A 157 3.97 15.46 1.47
C VAL A 157 4.92 14.28 1.64
N GLN A 158 6.20 14.57 1.87
CA GLN A 158 7.23 13.56 2.10
C GLN A 158 7.39 13.25 3.59
N ARG A 159 7.34 14.29 4.43
CA ARG A 159 7.58 14.17 5.86
C ARG A 159 6.80 15.23 6.63
N VAL A 160 6.22 14.83 7.75
CA VAL A 160 5.56 15.71 8.71
C VAL A 160 6.31 15.65 10.02
N THR A 161 6.50 16.80 10.66
CA THR A 161 7.06 16.92 12.01
C THR A 161 6.11 17.78 12.83
N ASP A 162 5.49 17.17 13.83
CA ASP A 162 4.61 17.84 14.79
C ASP A 162 5.44 18.73 15.73
N LYS A 163 5.00 19.98 15.90
CA LYS A 163 5.54 20.97 16.82
C LYS A 163 4.36 21.55 17.61
N MET A 164 4.65 22.08 18.80
CA MET A 164 3.64 22.55 19.76
C MET A 164 2.48 23.34 19.14
N ASP A 165 2.76 24.28 18.23
CA ASP A 165 1.76 25.20 17.67
C ASP A 165 1.63 25.14 16.13
N TYR A 166 2.36 24.23 15.47
CA TYR A 166 2.39 24.14 14.00
C TYR A 166 2.91 22.81 13.49
N PHE A 167 2.55 22.46 12.27
CA PHE A 167 3.19 21.36 11.54
C PHE A 167 4.32 21.91 10.67
N ARG A 168 5.50 21.27 10.74
CA ARG A 168 6.56 21.45 9.76
C ARG A 168 6.52 20.31 8.75
N ILE A 169 6.32 20.64 7.49
CA ILE A 169 6.00 19.67 6.43
C ILE A 169 7.00 19.83 5.29
N GLN A 170 7.72 18.76 4.95
CA GLN A 170 8.54 18.68 3.74
C GLN A 170 7.68 18.18 2.58
N ILE A 171 7.72 18.89 1.46
CA ILE A 171 6.88 18.62 0.28
C ILE A 171 7.71 18.57 -0.99
N LEU A 172 7.30 17.69 -1.92
CA LEU A 172 7.75 17.66 -3.30
C LEU A 172 6.70 18.34 -4.18
N ALA A 173 6.99 19.53 -4.71
CA ALA A 173 6.03 20.31 -5.47
C ALA A 173 6.03 19.97 -6.97
N SER A 174 4.88 20.09 -7.62
CA SER A 174 4.74 19.91 -9.08
C SER A 174 5.50 20.95 -9.89
N LYS A 175 5.66 22.17 -9.35
CA LYS A 175 6.33 23.32 -9.98
C LYS A 175 7.06 24.14 -8.91
N HIS A 176 7.99 25.01 -9.32
CA HIS A 176 8.60 25.97 -8.41
C HIS A 176 7.54 26.94 -7.88
N ILE A 177 7.53 27.14 -6.57
CA ILE A 177 6.69 28.15 -5.94
C ILE A 177 7.46 29.47 -5.99
N LEU A 178 6.88 30.50 -6.62
CA LEU A 178 7.52 31.81 -6.75
C LEU A 178 7.61 32.47 -5.36
N LEU A 179 8.82 32.48 -4.78
CA LEU A 179 9.15 33.17 -3.54
C LEU A 179 9.60 34.60 -3.86
N GLU A 180 8.96 35.63 -3.26
CA GLU A 180 9.51 36.99 -3.31
C GLU A 180 10.77 37.08 -2.41
N GLN A 181 11.63 38.08 -2.68
CA GLN A 181 12.98 38.24 -2.12
C GLN A 181 13.09 37.86 -0.63
N GLY A 182 13.91 36.86 -0.31
CA GLY A 182 14.24 36.47 1.08
C GLY A 182 13.66 35.15 1.58
N ASN A 183 13.39 34.18 0.70
CA ASN A 183 12.95 32.82 1.04
C ASN A 183 11.64 32.71 1.85
N LYS A 184 10.77 33.73 1.82
CA LYS A 184 9.45 33.69 2.45
C LYS A 184 8.38 34.18 1.47
N LEU A 185 7.38 33.34 1.20
CA LEU A 185 6.32 33.58 0.21
C LEU A 185 5.30 34.63 0.63
N LEU A 186 5.25 34.99 1.90
CA LEU A 186 4.24 35.90 2.40
C LEU A 186 4.74 37.33 2.24
N ARG A 187 4.27 38.02 1.19
CA ARG A 187 3.94 39.45 1.34
C ARG A 187 3.16 39.57 2.64
N GLU A 188 3.38 40.64 3.40
CA GLU A 188 2.73 40.91 4.69
C GLU A 188 1.17 40.86 4.67
N ASN A 189 0.51 40.57 3.53
CA ASN A 189 -0.95 40.55 3.37
C ASN A 189 -1.53 39.42 2.47
N LYS A 190 -0.77 38.40 2.03
CA LYS A 190 -1.35 37.30 1.21
C LYS A 190 -1.49 36.02 2.03
N THR A 191 -2.73 35.59 2.28
CA THR A 191 -3.00 34.30 2.93
C THR A 191 -2.93 33.18 1.90
N VAL A 192 -2.20 32.11 2.21
CA VAL A 192 -2.12 30.89 1.40
C VAL A 192 -2.61 29.72 2.23
N TYR A 193 -3.34 28.81 1.60
CA TYR A 193 -3.87 27.59 2.19
C TYR A 193 -3.28 26.37 1.49
N ALA A 194 -2.96 25.34 2.27
CA ALA A 194 -2.71 23.98 1.81
C ALA A 194 -3.99 23.17 2.01
N ILE A 195 -4.52 22.60 0.92
CA ILE A 195 -5.77 21.86 0.88
C ILE A 195 -5.45 20.38 0.69
N PHE A 196 -5.92 19.52 1.59
CA PHE A 196 -5.82 18.07 1.42
C PHE A 196 -6.68 17.58 0.26
N LEU A 197 -6.11 16.76 -0.63
CA LEU A 197 -6.81 16.18 -1.77
C LEU A 197 -6.99 14.66 -1.61
N ALA A 198 -5.89 13.94 -1.38
CA ALA A 198 -5.86 12.49 -1.28
C ALA A 198 -4.60 12.01 -0.53
N ASN A 199 -4.54 10.74 -0.13
CA ASN A 199 -3.32 10.14 0.41
C ASN A 199 -2.80 9.02 -0.50
N LEU A 200 -1.63 9.21 -1.08
CA LEU A 200 -1.07 8.32 -2.10
C LEU A 200 -0.22 7.17 -1.52
N VAL A 201 -0.17 6.95 -0.20
CA VAL A 201 0.69 5.92 0.40
C VAL A 201 0.42 4.54 -0.19
N THR A 202 -0.86 4.17 -0.35
CA THR A 202 -1.26 2.89 -0.93
C THR A 202 -0.80 2.78 -2.38
N ASN A 203 -1.07 3.80 -3.20
CA ASN A 203 -0.65 3.88 -4.60
C ASN A 203 0.88 3.77 -4.74
N ILE A 204 1.63 4.48 -3.89
CA ILE A 204 3.10 4.42 -3.86
C ILE A 204 3.61 3.02 -3.51
N ARG A 205 2.99 2.35 -2.52
CA ARG A 205 3.36 0.97 -2.13
C ARG A 205 3.08 -0.02 -3.26
N ILE A 206 1.93 0.08 -3.93
CA ILE A 206 1.59 -0.78 -5.07
C ILE A 206 2.56 -0.52 -6.23
N TRP A 207 2.78 0.75 -6.61
CA TRP A 207 3.72 1.12 -7.67
C TRP A 207 5.12 0.59 -7.40
N THR A 208 5.58 0.67 -6.14
CA THR A 208 6.85 0.08 -5.72
C THR A 208 6.82 -1.43 -5.91
N ALA A 209 5.80 -2.13 -5.42
CA ALA A 209 5.68 -3.58 -5.59
C ALA A 209 5.65 -4.06 -7.05
N LEU A 210 5.14 -3.22 -7.97
CA LEU A 210 5.13 -3.47 -9.42
C LEU A 210 6.48 -3.16 -10.09
N ASN A 211 7.16 -2.07 -9.70
CA ASN A 211 8.36 -1.55 -10.37
C ASN A 211 9.71 -1.89 -9.70
N LEU A 212 9.72 -2.63 -8.59
CA LEU A 212 10.95 -3.16 -8.02
C LEU A 212 11.70 -3.98 -9.06
N LYS A 213 12.95 -3.61 -9.35
CA LYS A 213 13.82 -4.28 -10.32
C LYS A 213 13.81 -5.80 -10.08
N PRO A 214 13.66 -6.64 -11.13
CA PRO A 214 13.64 -8.10 -10.97
C PRO A 214 14.93 -8.67 -10.35
N GLU A 215 16.06 -7.99 -10.55
CA GLU A 215 17.37 -8.38 -10.04
C GLU A 215 17.38 -8.41 -8.51
N GLY A 216 17.43 -9.62 -7.93
CA GLY A 216 17.42 -9.85 -6.48
C GLY A 216 16.04 -10.13 -5.88
N ARG A 217 14.97 -10.14 -6.67
CA ARG A 217 13.61 -10.44 -6.18
C ARG A 217 13.32 -11.95 -6.23
N ASN A 218 12.72 -12.49 -5.18
CA ASN A 218 12.18 -13.85 -5.19
C ASN A 218 10.78 -13.85 -5.84
N LEU A 219 10.72 -14.16 -7.14
CA LEU A 219 9.49 -14.18 -7.93
C LEU A 219 8.82 -15.57 -7.96
N LYS A 220 9.35 -16.57 -7.24
CA LYS A 220 8.92 -17.96 -7.36
C LYS A 220 7.43 -18.19 -7.09
N ILE A 221 6.83 -17.42 -6.17
CA ILE A 221 5.39 -17.49 -5.90
C ILE A 221 4.59 -16.95 -7.10
N ILE A 222 5.01 -15.81 -7.68
CA ILE A 222 4.36 -15.21 -8.84
C ILE A 222 4.48 -16.16 -10.03
N GLU A 223 5.68 -16.67 -10.30
CA GLU A 223 5.92 -17.68 -11.36
C GLU A 223 5.00 -18.89 -11.20
N LYS A 224 4.86 -19.42 -9.97
CA LYS A 224 3.99 -20.57 -9.69
C LYS A 224 2.51 -20.27 -9.90
N VAL A 225 2.07 -19.05 -9.57
CA VAL A 225 0.67 -18.62 -9.78
C VAL A 225 0.37 -18.39 -11.25
N LEU A 226 1.31 -17.84 -12.01
CA LEU A 226 1.16 -17.60 -13.46
C LEU A 226 1.20 -18.89 -14.28
N GLN A 227 1.93 -19.90 -13.81
CA GLN A 227 2.02 -21.22 -14.46
C GLN A 227 1.57 -22.33 -13.51
N PRO A 228 0.26 -22.45 -13.25
CA PRO A 228 -0.26 -23.47 -12.35
C PRO A 228 0.03 -24.86 -12.94
N SER A 229 0.92 -25.62 -12.30
CA SER A 229 1.19 -27.00 -12.71
C SER A 229 -0.05 -27.87 -12.44
N TYR A 230 -0.47 -28.67 -13.42
CA TYR A 230 -1.63 -29.58 -13.27
C TYR A 230 -1.48 -30.58 -12.11
N SER A 231 -0.23 -30.87 -11.68
CA SER A 231 0.10 -31.70 -10.52
C SER A 231 -0.06 -31.00 -9.16
N SER A 232 -0.35 -29.69 -9.11
CA SER A 232 -0.31 -28.87 -7.89
C SER A 232 -1.48 -29.10 -6.91
N ARG A 233 -2.49 -29.89 -7.28
CA ARG A 233 -3.64 -30.17 -6.39
C ARG A 233 -3.21 -31.03 -5.20
N GLU A 234 -2.27 -31.95 -5.41
CA GLU A 234 -1.90 -32.96 -4.43
C GLU A 234 -0.76 -32.52 -3.52
N ARG A 235 -0.55 -33.26 -2.44
CA ARG A 235 0.59 -33.08 -1.56
C ARG A 235 1.84 -33.62 -2.27
N CYS A 236 3.00 -32.99 -2.08
CA CYS A 236 4.24 -33.49 -2.69
C CYS A 236 4.58 -34.88 -2.16
N SER A 237 4.39 -35.91 -2.99
CA SER A 237 4.62 -37.32 -2.62
C SER A 237 6.09 -37.62 -2.32
N GLN A 238 7.02 -36.80 -2.82
CA GLN A 238 8.45 -36.93 -2.52
C GLN A 238 8.79 -36.38 -1.13
N CYS A 239 8.28 -35.20 -0.78
CA CYS A 239 8.52 -34.58 0.53
C CYS A 239 7.82 -35.29 1.69
N LEU A 240 6.67 -35.93 1.43
CA LEU A 240 5.91 -36.64 2.46
C LEU A 240 6.40 -38.06 2.78
N LYS A 241 7.30 -38.61 1.97
CA LYS A 241 7.90 -39.94 2.22
C LYS A 241 8.98 -39.89 3.32
N ASN A 242 9.47 -38.71 3.66
CA ASN A 242 10.40 -38.55 4.80
C ASN A 242 9.62 -38.64 6.12
N GLY A 243 10.03 -39.56 7.01
CA GLY A 243 9.37 -39.83 8.30
C GLY A 243 9.27 -38.64 9.29
N THR A 244 9.85 -37.48 8.95
CA THR A 244 9.67 -36.21 9.66
C THR A 244 8.24 -35.69 9.58
N TYR A 245 7.53 -35.86 8.45
CA TYR A 245 6.14 -35.41 8.34
C TYR A 245 5.18 -36.25 9.20
N SER A 246 5.36 -37.58 9.24
CA SER A 246 4.47 -38.47 10.02
C SER A 246 4.49 -38.15 11.51
N THR A 247 5.68 -37.90 12.08
CA THR A 247 5.83 -37.51 13.49
C THR A 247 5.18 -36.14 13.76
N SER A 248 5.41 -35.17 12.88
CA SER A 248 4.80 -33.84 12.99
C SER A 248 3.30 -33.83 12.74
N LYS A 249 2.75 -34.76 11.95
CA LYS A 249 1.30 -34.91 11.74
C LYS A 249 0.59 -35.32 13.02
N CYS A 250 1.18 -36.21 13.83
CA CYS A 250 0.62 -36.55 15.14
C CYS A 250 0.57 -35.34 16.07
N GLN A 251 1.61 -34.50 16.05
CA GLN A 251 1.65 -33.26 16.83
C GLN A 251 0.62 -32.24 16.34
N LEU A 252 0.48 -32.08 15.02
CA LEU A 252 -0.58 -31.28 14.40
C LEU A 252 -1.96 -31.71 14.90
N LEU A 253 -2.28 -33.00 14.81
CA LEU A 253 -3.57 -33.54 15.25
C LEU A 253 -3.79 -33.33 16.75
N SER A 254 -2.75 -33.41 17.58
CA SER A 254 -2.89 -33.07 19.01
C SER A 254 -3.19 -31.59 19.23
N SER A 255 -2.55 -30.70 18.47
CA SER A 255 -2.75 -29.25 18.57
C SER A 255 -4.12 -28.80 18.06
N THR A 256 -4.68 -29.46 17.03
CA THR A 256 -5.97 -29.06 16.45
C THR A 256 -7.19 -29.69 17.14
N ARG A 257 -7.01 -30.71 18.01
CA ARG A 257 -8.10 -31.36 18.75
C ARG A 257 -8.96 -30.38 19.54
N ALA A 258 -8.34 -29.41 20.21
CA ALA A 258 -9.06 -28.41 21.02
C ALA A 258 -9.83 -27.38 20.16
N MET A 259 -9.59 -27.33 18.85
CA MET A 259 -10.14 -26.30 17.98
C MET A 259 -11.51 -26.66 17.38
N ASN A 260 -11.99 -27.89 17.55
CA ASN A 260 -13.28 -28.35 17.01
C ASN A 260 -13.44 -28.02 15.50
N LEU A 261 -12.44 -28.39 14.70
CA LEU A 261 -12.48 -28.25 13.24
C LEU A 261 -13.37 -29.34 12.63
N ASN A 262 -14.12 -29.00 11.58
CA ASN A 262 -14.78 -30.03 10.77
C ASN A 262 -13.75 -30.71 9.84
N GLU A 263 -14.17 -31.78 9.17
CA GLU A 263 -13.31 -32.59 8.30
C GLU A 263 -12.62 -31.76 7.20
N PHE A 264 -13.36 -30.90 6.49
CA PHE A 264 -12.81 -30.05 5.43
C PHE A 264 -11.81 -29.01 5.95
N GLN A 265 -12.09 -28.40 7.11
CA GLN A 265 -11.19 -27.43 7.75
C GLN A 265 -9.91 -28.12 8.22
N GLN A 266 -10.03 -29.29 8.84
CA GLN A 266 -8.90 -30.11 9.28
C GLN A 266 -8.03 -30.52 8.08
N GLU A 267 -8.65 -30.97 6.98
CA GLU A 267 -7.94 -31.32 5.76
C GLU A 267 -7.19 -30.12 5.17
N ALA A 268 -7.83 -28.95 5.10
CA ALA A 268 -7.20 -27.72 4.61
C ALA A 268 -5.98 -27.33 5.45
N VAL A 269 -6.08 -27.39 6.79
CA VAL A 269 -4.95 -27.14 7.68
C VAL A 269 -3.83 -28.17 7.46
N GLU A 270 -4.15 -29.45 7.32
CA GLU A 270 -3.18 -30.52 7.05
C GLU A 270 -2.42 -30.33 5.73
N ILE A 271 -3.15 -30.01 4.66
CA ILE A 271 -2.57 -29.77 3.33
C ILE A 271 -1.63 -28.56 3.38
N CYS A 272 -2.05 -27.46 4.01
CA CYS A 272 -1.22 -26.27 4.12
C CYS A 272 -0.01 -26.48 5.02
N TYR A 273 -0.18 -27.17 6.15
CA TYR A 273 0.91 -27.49 7.06
C TYR A 273 1.99 -28.36 6.39
N ALA A 274 1.58 -29.33 5.58
CA ALA A 274 2.49 -30.18 4.82
C ALA A 274 3.42 -29.40 3.89
N MET A 275 3.02 -28.22 3.41
CA MET A 275 3.82 -27.39 2.51
C MET A 275 5.13 -26.92 3.14
N LYS A 276 5.21 -26.81 4.48
CA LYS A 276 6.43 -26.46 5.21
C LYS A 276 7.61 -27.40 4.86
N TYR A 277 7.31 -28.67 4.57
CA TYR A 277 8.31 -29.70 4.28
C TYR A 277 8.74 -29.73 2.81
N CYS A 278 8.14 -28.90 1.96
CA CYS A 278 8.42 -28.82 0.53
C CYS A 278 9.47 -27.74 0.25
N HIS A 279 10.75 -28.11 0.30
CA HIS A 279 11.87 -27.17 0.09
C HIS A 279 12.36 -27.08 -1.36
N HIS A 280 11.97 -28.01 -2.23
CA HIS A 280 12.46 -28.06 -3.61
C HIS A 280 11.69 -27.14 -4.57
N GLU A 281 10.49 -26.68 -4.21
CA GLU A 281 9.68 -25.75 -5.02
C GLU A 281 8.87 -24.81 -4.13
N SER A 282 8.48 -23.66 -4.68
CA SER A 282 7.49 -22.79 -4.04
C SER A 282 6.08 -23.35 -4.25
N THR A 283 5.26 -23.28 -3.20
CA THR A 283 3.92 -23.87 -3.18
C THR A 283 2.87 -22.81 -2.86
N THR A 284 1.70 -22.95 -3.47
CA THR A 284 0.54 -22.07 -3.25
C THR A 284 -0.70 -22.94 -3.12
N LYS A 285 -1.61 -22.57 -2.22
CA LYS A 285 -2.90 -23.23 -2.02
C LYS A 285 -3.99 -22.18 -1.85
N LEU A 286 -5.14 -22.42 -2.47
CA LEU A 286 -6.33 -21.60 -2.31
C LEU A 286 -7.29 -22.32 -1.35
N ILE A 287 -7.60 -21.66 -0.23
CA ILE A 287 -8.68 -22.09 0.65
C ILE A 287 -9.91 -21.26 0.28
N TRP A 288 -10.94 -21.92 -0.23
CA TRP A 288 -12.20 -21.29 -0.58
C TRP A 288 -13.34 -21.81 0.28
N GLY A 289 -14.27 -20.93 0.65
CA GLY A 289 -15.44 -21.31 1.41
C GLY A 289 -16.53 -20.23 1.38
N PRO A 290 -17.81 -20.60 1.27
CA PRO A 290 -18.94 -19.68 1.37
C PRO A 290 -18.97 -18.84 2.67
N PRO A 291 -19.84 -17.81 2.76
CA PRO A 291 -20.09 -17.12 4.02
C PRO A 291 -20.48 -18.10 5.15
N GLY A 292 -19.98 -17.86 6.36
CA GLY A 292 -20.28 -18.72 7.52
C GLY A 292 -19.51 -20.04 7.64
N THR A 293 -18.70 -20.45 6.66
CA THR A 293 -17.98 -21.75 6.70
C THR A 293 -16.73 -21.78 7.60
N GLY A 294 -16.49 -20.73 8.39
CA GLY A 294 -15.36 -20.69 9.31
C GLY A 294 -13.99 -20.52 8.66
N LYS A 295 -13.89 -19.76 7.56
CA LYS A 295 -12.60 -19.40 6.92
C LYS A 295 -11.60 -18.84 7.94
N THR A 296 -11.98 -17.82 8.70
CA THR A 296 -11.15 -17.22 9.75
C THR A 296 -10.73 -18.25 10.80
N LYS A 297 -11.64 -19.15 11.21
CA LYS A 297 -11.33 -20.23 12.15
C LYS A 297 -10.24 -21.15 11.59
N THR A 298 -10.37 -21.55 10.33
CA THR A 298 -9.39 -22.38 9.62
C THR A 298 -8.02 -21.70 9.53
N THR A 299 -7.99 -20.40 9.19
CA THR A 299 -6.77 -19.60 9.16
C THR A 299 -6.11 -19.54 10.54
N CYS A 300 -6.84 -19.16 11.59
CA CYS A 300 -6.30 -19.09 12.95
C CYS A 300 -5.75 -20.44 13.43
N SER A 301 -6.42 -21.54 13.10
CA SER A 301 -5.95 -22.90 13.40
C SER A 301 -4.63 -23.23 12.70
N LEU A 302 -4.51 -22.90 11.40
CA LEU A 302 -3.26 -23.05 10.67
C LEU A 302 -2.13 -22.22 11.29
N LEU A 303 -2.41 -20.95 11.65
CA LEU A 303 -1.43 -20.06 12.28
C LEU A 303 -0.96 -20.59 13.63
N PHE A 304 -1.87 -21.06 14.48
CA PHE A 304 -1.53 -21.64 15.76
C PHE A 304 -0.63 -22.87 15.60
N VAL A 305 -0.96 -23.76 14.65
CA VAL A 305 -0.15 -24.93 14.33
C VAL A 305 1.26 -24.52 13.87
N LEU A 306 1.36 -23.57 12.94
CA LEU A 306 2.65 -23.08 12.45
C LEU A 306 3.48 -22.45 13.57
N LEU A 307 2.84 -21.66 14.44
CA LEU A 307 3.45 -21.05 15.62
C LEU A 307 3.98 -22.12 16.59
N SER A 308 3.19 -23.17 16.87
CA SER A 308 3.60 -24.29 17.73
C SER A 308 4.83 -25.05 17.21
N GLN A 309 5.15 -24.86 15.92
CA GLN A 309 6.26 -25.47 15.20
C GLN A 309 7.39 -24.48 14.89
N LYS A 310 7.38 -23.32 15.56
CA LYS A 310 8.37 -22.24 15.43
C LYS A 310 8.53 -21.73 13.99
N CYS A 311 7.46 -21.76 13.20
CA CYS A 311 7.44 -21.17 11.87
C CYS A 311 7.22 -19.67 11.97
N ARG A 312 8.20 -18.90 11.48
CA ARG A 312 7.99 -17.47 11.20
C ARG A 312 6.95 -17.34 10.08
N THR A 313 5.81 -16.77 10.41
CA THR A 313 4.64 -16.72 9.53
C THR A 313 4.19 -15.28 9.40
N LEU A 314 4.09 -14.77 8.17
CA LEU A 314 3.48 -13.49 7.87
C LEU A 314 2.03 -13.72 7.46
N THR A 315 1.10 -13.04 8.12
CA THR A 315 -0.32 -13.03 7.76
C THR A 315 -0.74 -11.63 7.42
N CYS A 316 -1.48 -11.47 6.33
CA CYS A 316 -2.02 -10.19 5.88
C CYS A 316 -3.52 -10.32 5.64
N ALA A 317 -4.26 -9.23 5.83
CA ALA A 317 -5.64 -9.10 5.40
C ALA A 317 -5.86 -7.69 4.82
N PRO A 318 -6.87 -7.48 3.96
CA PRO A 318 -7.09 -6.18 3.31
C PRO A 318 -7.52 -5.05 4.26
N THR A 319 -8.08 -5.36 5.43
CA THR A 319 -8.58 -4.37 6.40
C THR A 319 -8.00 -4.59 7.79
N ASN A 320 -7.84 -3.50 8.55
CA ASN A 320 -7.39 -3.55 9.95
C ASN A 320 -8.33 -4.40 10.82
N ILE A 321 -9.65 -4.28 10.63
CA ILE A 321 -10.65 -5.10 11.33
C ILE A 321 -10.40 -6.60 11.12
N ALA A 322 -10.10 -7.03 9.89
CA ALA A 322 -9.80 -8.44 9.61
C ALA A 322 -8.47 -8.89 10.24
N VAL A 323 -7.45 -8.02 10.25
CA VAL A 323 -6.16 -8.27 10.91
C VAL A 323 -6.35 -8.44 12.42
N VAL A 324 -7.07 -7.52 13.07
CA VAL A 324 -7.37 -7.55 14.51
C VAL A 324 -8.19 -8.80 14.87
N GLU A 325 -9.18 -9.15 14.05
CA GLU A 325 -10.01 -10.35 14.27
C GLU A 325 -9.17 -11.63 14.24
N VAL A 326 -8.27 -11.78 13.25
CA VAL A 326 -7.38 -12.95 13.15
C VAL A 326 -6.40 -12.97 14.34
N ALA A 327 -5.81 -11.83 14.68
CA ALA A 327 -4.85 -11.71 15.77
C ALA A 327 -5.50 -12.03 17.14
N SER A 328 -6.68 -11.47 17.42
CA SER A 328 -7.42 -11.71 18.66
C SER A 328 -7.78 -13.20 18.82
N ARG A 329 -8.29 -13.84 17.76
CA ARG A 329 -8.59 -15.27 17.77
C ARG A 329 -7.33 -16.12 17.96
N LEU A 330 -6.22 -15.77 17.32
CA LEU A 330 -4.95 -16.48 17.49
C LEU A 330 -4.43 -16.35 18.93
N VAL A 331 -4.44 -15.14 19.49
CA VAL A 331 -4.05 -14.88 20.90
C VAL A 331 -4.88 -15.72 21.85
N ARG A 332 -6.21 -15.79 21.63
CA ARG A 332 -7.09 -16.64 22.44
C ARG A 332 -6.71 -18.12 22.35
N LEU A 333 -6.43 -18.63 21.15
CA LEU A 333 -5.95 -20.02 20.98
C LEU A 333 -4.63 -20.28 21.72
N VAL A 334 -3.72 -19.31 21.70
CA VAL A 334 -2.45 -19.38 22.45
C VAL A 334 -2.72 -19.41 23.96
N MET A 335 -3.61 -18.55 24.46
CA MET A 335 -3.99 -18.51 25.87
C MET A 335 -4.65 -19.81 26.34
N ASP A 336 -5.67 -20.29 25.62
CA ASP A 336 -6.38 -21.54 25.92
C ASP A 336 -5.43 -22.76 25.93
N SER A 337 -4.32 -22.70 25.17
CA SER A 337 -3.31 -23.75 25.16
C SER A 337 -2.43 -23.80 26.41
N PHE A 338 -2.31 -22.70 27.15
CA PHE A 338 -1.61 -22.68 28.45
C PHE A 338 -2.45 -23.36 29.54
N ASP A 339 -3.77 -23.16 29.52
CA ASP A 339 -4.68 -23.69 30.53
C ASP A 339 -4.86 -25.22 30.43
N SER A 340 -4.59 -25.79 29.25
CA SER A 340 -4.88 -27.20 28.94
C SER A 340 -3.68 -28.16 29.02
N LEU A 341 -2.44 -27.68 29.19
CA LEU A 341 -1.24 -28.52 29.11
C LEU A 341 -0.15 -28.17 30.14
N SER A 342 0.18 -29.14 31.00
CA SER A 342 1.38 -29.20 31.84
C SER A 342 2.69 -29.51 31.07
N TYR A 343 2.71 -29.32 29.75
CA TYR A 343 3.86 -29.61 28.90
C TYR A 343 4.28 -28.34 28.16
N GLY A 344 5.52 -27.92 28.40
CA GLY A 344 6.09 -26.65 27.99
C GLY A 344 6.17 -26.48 26.48
N TYR A 345 5.09 -25.99 25.89
CA TYR A 345 5.13 -25.34 24.61
C TYR A 345 5.87 -24.01 24.77
N GLY A 346 7.11 -23.94 24.28
CA GLY A 346 8.00 -22.78 24.42
C GLY A 346 7.64 -21.62 23.48
N TYR A 347 6.37 -21.22 23.42
CA TYR A 347 5.87 -20.05 22.71
C TYR A 347 4.99 -19.20 23.64
N GLY A 348 5.01 -17.88 23.44
CA GLY A 348 4.33 -16.90 24.28
C GLY A 348 3.66 -15.81 23.47
N LEU A 349 2.88 -14.94 24.13
CA LEU A 349 2.28 -13.77 23.49
C LEU A 349 3.33 -12.85 22.85
N GLY A 350 4.57 -12.86 23.35
CA GLY A 350 5.71 -12.14 22.76
C GLY A 350 6.15 -12.63 21.37
N ASP A 351 5.66 -13.80 20.92
CA ASP A 351 5.94 -14.33 19.57
C ASP A 351 4.92 -13.84 18.52
N VAL A 352 3.89 -13.10 18.93
CA VAL A 352 2.86 -12.54 18.05
C VAL A 352 3.05 -11.03 17.97
N VAL A 353 3.43 -10.53 16.79
CA VAL A 353 3.56 -9.09 16.51
C VAL A 353 2.43 -8.67 15.59
N LEU A 354 1.67 -7.65 16.01
CA LEU A 354 0.65 -7.00 15.21
C LEU A 354 1.22 -5.70 14.64
N ILE A 355 1.11 -5.52 13.33
CA ILE A 355 1.51 -4.29 12.64
C ILE A 355 0.26 -3.75 11.93
N GLY A 356 -0.14 -2.54 12.26
CA GLY A 356 -1.28 -1.83 11.70
C GLY A 356 -1.15 -0.33 11.92
N ASN A 357 -2.00 0.46 11.25
CA ASN A 357 -2.12 1.89 11.53
C ASN A 357 -3.28 2.11 12.51
N GLU A 358 -3.13 3.04 13.46
CA GLU A 358 -4.18 3.35 14.45
C GLU A 358 -5.47 3.91 13.80
N LYS A 359 -5.36 4.44 12.58
CA LYS A 359 -6.43 5.18 11.88
C LYS A 359 -7.29 4.34 10.91
N GLY A 360 -7.55 3.06 11.17
CA GLY A 360 -8.43 2.26 10.28
C GLY A 360 -9.05 1.02 10.89
#